data_AF-A0A259NZ10-F1
#
_entry.id   AF-A0A259NZ10-F1
#
_cell.length_a   1.000
_cell.length_b   1.000
_cell.length_c   1.000
_cell.angle_alpha   90.00
_cell.angle_beta   90.00
_cell.angle_gamma   90.00
#
_symmetry.space_group_name_H-M   'P 1'
#
loop_
_entity.id
_entity.type
_entity.pdbx_description
1 polymer ?
#
loop_
_entity_poly.entity_id
_entity_poly.type
_entity_poly.pdbx_seq_one_letter_code
_entity_poly.pdbx_strand_id
1 'polypeptide(L)'
;MKQQNRQLNRPTPEEDQQINEMIAADTDDFEATADDFAQFQPLTKMGRPKAAIKKESVTIRLSPEVVGYFRASGKGWQTRLEQALKDYMQSHP
;
A
#
# COMPACT_ATOMS: atom_id res chain seq x y z
N MET A 1 -7.93 6.63 21.20
CA MET A 1 -6.74 6.05 20.53
C MET A 1 -6.44 4.73 21.22
N LYS A 2 -6.68 3.58 20.57
CA LYS A 2 -6.34 2.27 21.14
C LYS A 2 -4.92 1.92 20.73
N GLN A 3 -3.95 2.12 21.63
CA GLN A 3 -2.62 1.54 21.49
C GLN A 3 -2.80 0.02 21.65
N GLN A 4 -2.73 -0.73 20.55
CA GLN A 4 -2.71 -2.18 20.62
C GLN A 4 -1.37 -2.61 21.22
N ASN A 5 -1.44 -3.43 22.25
CA ASN A 5 -0.34 -3.95 23.04
C ASN A 5 0.55 -4.87 22.18
N ARG A 6 1.48 -4.31 21.42
CA ARG A 6 2.48 -5.08 20.68
C ARG A 6 3.60 -5.42 21.66
N GLN A 7 3.47 -6.56 22.35
CA GLN A 7 4.56 -7.09 23.17
C GLN A 7 5.74 -7.39 22.25
N LEU A 8 6.74 -6.51 22.24
CA LEU A 8 7.96 -6.70 21.49
C LEU A 8 8.85 -7.62 22.30
N ASN A 9 8.95 -8.89 21.90
CA ASN A 9 9.88 -9.83 22.51
C ASN A 9 11.31 -9.41 22.14
N ARG A 10 11.98 -8.71 23.04
CA ARG A 10 13.38 -8.30 22.87
C ARG A 10 14.26 -9.36 23.55
N PRO A 11 15.34 -9.82 22.91
CA PRO A 11 16.27 -10.75 23.55
C PRO A 11 16.81 -10.15 24.86
N THR A 12 17.12 -11.03 25.81
CA THR A 12 17.88 -10.66 27.00
C THR A 12 19.34 -10.36 26.62
N PRO A 13 20.09 -9.62 27.45
CA PRO A 13 21.49 -9.33 27.16
C PRO A 13 22.37 -10.58 26.97
N GLU A 14 22.05 -11.68 27.66
CA GLU A 14 22.74 -12.96 27.53
C GLU A 14 22.43 -13.63 26.17
N GLU A 15 21.16 -13.59 25.76
CA GLU A 15 20.75 -14.07 24.43
C GLU A 15 21.36 -13.23 23.31
N ASP A 16 21.40 -11.89 23.45
CA ASP A 16 22.06 -10.99 22.50
C ASP A 16 23.56 -11.31 22.35
N GLN A 17 24.25 -11.62 23.45
CA GLN A 17 25.66 -12.03 23.42
C GLN A 17 25.84 -13.35 22.66
N GLN A 18 25.00 -14.35 22.97
CA GLN A 18 25.05 -15.64 22.29
C GLN A 18 24.76 -15.52 20.79
N ILE A 19 23.81 -14.65 20.41
CA ILE A 19 23.51 -14.35 19.00
C ILE A 19 24.72 -13.73 18.30
N ASN A 20 25.38 -12.75 18.92
CA ASN A 20 26.56 -12.09 18.35
C ASN A 20 27.76 -13.04 18.22
N GLU A 21 28.00 -13.91 19.21
CA GLU A 21 29.07 -14.91 19.15
C GLU A 21 28.84 -15.91 18.01
N MET A 22 27.59 -16.32 17.81
CA MET A 22 27.23 -17.22 16.71
C MET A 22 27.40 -16.55 15.33
N ILE A 23 27.02 -15.28 15.20
CA ILE A 23 27.24 -14.48 13.98
C ILE A 23 28.74 -14.36 13.68
N ALA A 24 29.55 -13.99 14.68
CA ALA A 24 30.98 -13.81 14.50
C ALA A 24 31.73 -15.11 14.18
N ALA A 25 31.19 -16.27 14.60
CA ALA A 25 31.74 -17.58 14.28
C ALA A 25 31.37 -18.06 12.86
N ASP A 26 30.36 -17.48 12.22
CA ASP A 26 29.94 -17.83 10.88
C ASP A 26 30.78 -17.08 9.84
N THR A 27 31.52 -17.83 9.01
CA THR A 27 32.40 -17.26 7.98
C THR A 27 31.63 -16.86 6.72
N ASP A 28 30.38 -17.33 6.55
CA ASP A 28 29.50 -16.98 5.44
C ASP A 28 28.59 -15.78 5.78
N ASP A 29 28.59 -15.30 7.03
CA ASP A 29 27.81 -14.14 7.41
C ASP A 29 28.50 -12.83 6.99
N PHE A 30 27.78 -12.04 6.19
CA PHE A 30 28.26 -10.77 5.68
C PHE A 30 27.74 -9.63 6.57
N GLU A 31 28.60 -9.11 7.43
CA GLU A 31 28.32 -7.88 8.17
C GLU A 31 28.53 -6.65 7.29
N ALA A 32 27.45 -6.12 6.73
CA ALA A 32 27.49 -4.91 5.92
C ALA A 32 27.99 -3.71 6.73
N THR A 33 29.06 -3.08 6.26
CA THR A 33 29.63 -1.88 6.89
C THR A 33 28.82 -0.63 6.52
N ALA A 34 29.04 0.49 7.22
CA ALA A 34 28.40 1.76 6.90
C ALA A 34 28.68 2.21 5.45
N ASP A 35 29.86 1.90 4.91
CA ASP A 35 30.25 2.21 3.54
C ASP A 35 29.54 1.30 2.52
N ASP A 36 29.25 0.05 2.88
CA ASP A 36 28.43 -0.87 2.06
C ASP A 36 26.97 -0.40 2.02
N PHE A 37 26.44 0.02 3.17
CA PHE A 37 25.10 0.61 3.25
C PHE A 37 24.95 1.87 2.39
N ALA A 38 25.99 2.70 2.29
CA ALA A 38 26.00 3.87 1.43
C ALA A 38 25.98 3.52 -0.07
N GLN A 39 26.49 2.34 -0.44
CA GLN A 39 26.53 1.85 -1.82
C GLN A 39 25.24 1.13 -2.23
N PHE A 40 24.44 0.64 -1.28
CA PHE A 40 23.15 0.04 -1.57
C PHE A 40 22.18 1.07 -2.15
N GLN A 41 21.93 0.96 -3.47
CA GLN A 41 20.91 1.76 -4.14
C GLN A 41 19.52 1.27 -3.68
N PRO A 42 18.62 2.15 -3.24
CA PRO A 42 17.27 1.74 -2.91
C PRO A 42 16.60 1.13 -4.16
N LEU A 43 15.85 0.03 -3.97
CA LEU A 43 14.91 -0.48 -4.98
C LEU A 43 13.81 0.57 -5.19
N THR A 44 14.13 1.61 -5.95
CA THR A 44 13.32 2.82 -6.14
C THR A 44 11.98 2.57 -6.83
N LYS A 45 11.71 1.33 -7.27
CA LYS A 45 10.49 0.98 -8.00
C LYS A 45 9.91 -0.35 -7.54
N MET A 46 9.59 -0.46 -6.25
CA MET A 46 8.69 -1.52 -5.79
C MET A 46 7.24 -1.13 -6.15
N GLY A 47 6.59 -1.86 -7.07
CA GLY A 47 5.15 -1.74 -7.32
C GLY A 47 4.73 -1.68 -8.79
N ARG A 48 3.41 -1.77 -9.02
CA ARG A 48 2.81 -1.68 -10.36
C ARG A 48 3.15 -0.33 -11.01
N PRO A 49 3.50 -0.29 -12.31
CA PRO A 49 3.71 0.97 -13.02
C PRO A 49 2.48 1.88 -12.86
N LYS A 50 2.73 3.19 -12.66
CA LYS A 50 1.66 4.19 -12.56
C LYS A 50 0.85 4.17 -13.85
N ALA A 51 -0.48 4.18 -13.73
CA ALA A 51 -1.35 4.31 -14.89
C ALA A 51 -1.07 5.64 -15.62
N ALA A 52 -0.95 5.59 -16.95
CA ALA A 52 -0.67 6.76 -17.78
C ALA A 52 -1.81 7.79 -17.74
N ILE A 53 -3.06 7.31 -17.68
CA ILE A 53 -4.26 8.14 -17.54
C ILE A 53 -4.95 7.76 -16.23
N LYS A 54 -5.14 8.74 -15.36
CA LYS A 54 -5.81 8.56 -14.07
C LYS A 54 -7.21 9.13 -14.15
N LYS A 55 -8.16 8.46 -13.51
CA LYS A 55 -9.47 9.04 -13.23
C LYS A 55 -9.28 10.19 -12.25
N GLU A 56 -9.93 11.31 -12.52
CA GLU A 56 -9.96 12.44 -11.59
C GLU A 56 -10.93 12.15 -10.46
N SER A 57 -10.50 12.36 -9.22
CA SER A 57 -11.37 12.22 -8.05
C SER A 57 -12.14 13.50 -7.82
N VAL A 58 -13.42 13.53 -8.22
CA VAL A 58 -14.30 14.68 -8.01
C VAL A 58 -15.32 14.38 -6.92
N THR A 59 -15.54 15.34 -6.02
CA THR A 59 -16.60 15.27 -5.00
C THR A 59 -17.82 16.02 -5.52
N ILE A 60 -18.87 15.30 -5.89
CA ILE A 60 -20.17 15.86 -6.30
C ILE A 60 -21.28 15.41 -5.35
N ARG A 61 -22.31 16.25 -5.19
CA ARG A 61 -23.54 15.87 -4.47
C ARG A 61 -24.56 15.36 -5.48
N LEU A 62 -25.09 14.17 -5.22
CA LEU A 62 -26.14 13.54 -6.02
C LEU A 62 -27.40 13.40 -5.15
N SER A 63 -28.57 13.36 -5.79
CA SER A 63 -29.82 13.12 -5.09
C SER A 63 -29.85 11.71 -4.46
N PRO A 64 -30.59 11.54 -3.34
CA PRO A 64 -30.64 10.25 -2.66
C PRO A 64 -31.23 9.14 -3.52
N GLU A 65 -32.18 9.43 -4.43
CA GLU A 65 -32.72 8.38 -5.32
C GLU A 65 -31.67 7.84 -6.30
N VAL A 66 -30.82 8.72 -6.87
CA VAL A 66 -29.75 8.31 -7.78
C VAL A 66 -28.72 7.45 -7.04
N VAL A 67 -28.28 7.90 -5.87
CA VAL A 67 -27.31 7.14 -5.06
C VAL A 67 -27.89 5.81 -4.62
N GLY A 68 -29.15 5.78 -4.19
CA GLY A 68 -29.87 4.57 -3.79
C GLY A 68 -29.96 3.55 -4.92
N TYR A 69 -30.38 3.98 -6.11
CA TYR A 69 -30.48 3.13 -7.30
C TYR A 69 -29.15 2.45 -7.63
N PHE A 70 -28.06 3.24 -7.75
CA PHE A 70 -26.76 2.66 -8.09
C PHE A 70 -26.22 1.80 -6.95
N ARG A 71 -26.31 2.21 -5.68
CA ARG A 71 -25.82 1.40 -4.56
C ARG A 71 -26.51 0.04 -4.45
N ALA A 72 -27.80 -0.04 -4.78
CA ALA A 72 -28.54 -1.30 -4.81
C ALA A 72 -27.94 -2.32 -5.82
N SER A 73 -27.24 -1.84 -6.86
CA SER A 73 -26.52 -2.71 -7.81
C SER A 73 -25.26 -3.39 -7.23
N GLY A 74 -24.90 -3.09 -5.99
CA GLY A 74 -23.82 -3.75 -5.26
C GLY A 74 -22.42 -3.37 -5.72
N LYS A 75 -21.48 -4.33 -5.69
CA LYS A 75 -20.08 -4.10 -6.06
C LYS A 75 -19.98 -3.53 -7.47
N GLY A 76 -19.20 -2.46 -7.63
CA GLY A 76 -19.01 -1.78 -8.91
C GLY A 76 -20.06 -0.71 -9.24
N TRP A 77 -20.93 -0.33 -8.31
CA TRP A 77 -21.95 0.70 -8.56
C TRP A 77 -21.39 2.04 -9.07
N GLN A 78 -20.21 2.47 -8.58
CA GLN A 78 -19.55 3.69 -9.08
C GLN A 78 -19.11 3.54 -10.54
N THR A 79 -18.67 2.35 -10.95
CA THR A 79 -18.32 2.06 -12.34
C THR A 79 -19.56 2.09 -13.23
N ARG A 80 -20.70 1.58 -12.74
CA ARG A 80 -21.98 1.69 -13.48
C ARG A 80 -22.46 3.14 -13.61
N LEU A 81 -22.30 3.93 -12.56
CA LEU A 81 -22.57 5.37 -12.61
C LEU A 81 -21.68 6.07 -13.67
N GLU A 82 -20.38 5.76 -13.70
CA GLU A 82 -19.47 6.29 -14.72
C GLU A 82 -19.88 5.91 -16.15
N GLN A 83 -20.32 4.67 -16.38
CA GLN A 83 -20.81 4.25 -17.70
C GLN A 83 -22.08 5.00 -18.09
N ALA A 84 -23.04 5.15 -17.18
CA ALA A 84 -24.27 5.91 -17.46
C ALA A 84 -23.97 7.36 -17.86
N LEU A 85 -22.97 8.00 -17.22
CA LEU A 85 -22.53 9.34 -17.60
C LEU A 85 -21.89 9.37 -19.00
N LYS A 86 -21.10 8.36 -19.36
CA LYS A 86 -20.53 8.23 -20.71
C LYS A 86 -21.59 8.01 -21.77
N ASP A 87 -22.58 7.17 -21.48
CA ASP A 87 -23.71 6.93 -22.38
C ASP A 87 -24.55 8.20 -22.58
N TYR A 88 -24.72 9.00 -21.52
CA TYR A 88 -25.35 10.32 -21.61
C TYR A 88 -24.56 11.26 -22.52
N MET A 89 -23.23 11.34 -22.39
CA MET A 89 -22.37 12.15 -23.26
C MET A 89 -22.45 11.74 -24.74
N GLN A 90 -22.63 10.45 -25.03
CA GLN A 90 -22.73 9.95 -26.41
C GLN A 90 -24.10 10.23 -27.03
N SER A 91 -25.16 10.15 -26.23
CA SER A 91 -26.54 10.34 -26.70
C SER A 91 -26.97 11.82 -26.79
N HIS A 92 -26.26 12.73 -26.11
CA HIS A 92 -26.57 14.16 -26.06
C HIS A 92 -25.33 15.01 -26.42
N PRO A 93 -24.93 15.06 -27.71
CA PRO A 93 -23.86 15.92 -28.19
C PRO A 93 -24.25 17.40 -28.27
#